data_AF-A0A1G7P723-F1
#
_entry.id   AF-A0A1G7P723-F1
#
_cell.length_a   1.000
_cell.length_b   1.000
_cell.length_c   1.000
_cell.angle_alpha   90.00
_cell.angle_beta   90.00
_cell.angle_gamma   90.00
#
_symmetry.space_group_name_H-M   'P 1'
#
loop_
_entity.id
_entity.type
_entity.pdbx_description
1 polymer ?
#
loop_
_entity_poly.entity_id
_entity_poly.type
_entity_poly.pdbx_seq_one_letter_code
_entity_poly.pdbx_strand_id
1 'polypeptide(L)' 'MLKLIPYGRIGETEDIARAAVWLASDTSDYVIGTTLFVDGGMMLYPSFREGG' A
#
# COMPACT_ATOMS: atom_id res chain seq x y z
N MET A 1 -0.91 -4.47 16.72
CA MET A 1 -0.44 -4.13 15.36
C MET A 1 -1.51 -4.31 14.29
N LEU A 2 -2.11 -5.50 14.13
CA LEU A 2 -3.08 -5.76 13.04
C LEU A 2 -4.29 -4.82 13.02
N LYS A 3 -4.73 -4.28 14.16
CA LYS A 3 -5.81 -3.26 14.21
C LYS A 3 -5.50 -1.99 13.42
N LEU A 4 -4.21 -1.68 13.20
CA LEU A 4 -3.78 -0.53 12.41
C LEU A 4 -3.64 -0.85 10.92
N ILE A 5 -3.75 -2.11 10.51
CA ILE A 5 -3.65 -2.53 9.11
C ILE A 5 -5.04 -2.99 8.66
N PRO A 6 -5.82 -2.16 7.96
CA PRO A 6 -7.17 -2.50 7.52
C PRO A 6 -7.28 -3.82 6.73
N TYR A 7 -6.25 -4.17 5.97
CA TYR A 7 -6.16 -5.42 5.22
C TYR A 7 -6.03 -6.67 6.12
N GLY A 8 -5.63 -6.51 7.39
CA GLY A 8 -5.61 -7.58 8.38
C GLY A 8 -4.42 -8.54 8.29
N ARG A 9 -3.42 -8.25 7.45
CA ARG A 9 -2.17 -9.03 7.29
C ARG A 9 -0.95 -8.12 7.41
N ILE A 10 0.11 -8.61 8.03
CA ILE A 10 1.43 -7.95 7.98
C ILE A 10 1.98 -8.07 6.55
N GLY A 11 2.41 -6.95 5.97
CA GLY A 11 3.04 -6.95 4.66
C GLY A 11 4.31 -7.79 4.64
N GLU A 12 4.52 -8.53 3.56
CA GLU A 12 5.75 -9.30 3.32
C GLU A 12 6.64 -8.53 2.34
N THR A 13 7.92 -8.89 2.27
CA THR A 13 8.88 -8.25 1.37
C THR A 13 8.43 -8.28 -0.10
N GLU A 14 7.73 -9.34 -0.50
CA GLU A 14 7.27 -9.53 -1.87
C GLU A 14 6.15 -8.55 -2.25
N ASP A 15 5.39 -8.02 -1.28
CA ASP A 15 4.36 -7.02 -1.55
C ASP A 15 4.97 -5.71 -2.07
N ILE A 16 6.09 -5.30 -1.47
CA ILE A 16 6.85 -4.12 -1.91
C ILE A 16 7.62 -4.43 -3.20
N ALA A 17 8.26 -5.60 -3.28
CA ALA A 17 9.07 -5.97 -4.44
C ALA A 17 8.23 -5.98 -5.73
N ARG A 18 7.01 -6.53 -5.70
CA ARG A 18 6.11 -6.51 -6.86
C ARG A 18 5.72 -5.10 -7.27
N ALA A 19 5.41 -4.22 -6.32
CA ALA A 19 5.07 -2.83 -6.61
C ALA A 19 6.27 -2.06 -7.21
N ALA A 20 7.48 -2.30 -6.71
CA ALA A 20 8.70 -1.72 -7.24
C ALA A 20 8.99 -2.20 -8.67
N VAL A 21 8.84 -3.50 -8.94
CA VAL A 21 9.00 -4.07 -10.28
C VAL A 21 7.98 -3.48 -11.25
N TRP A 22 6.72 -3.33 -10.83
CA TRP A 22 5.69 -2.70 -11.65
C TRP A 22 6.06 -1.24 -11.97
N LEU A 23 6.43 -0.44 -10.96
CA LEU A 23 6.84 0.97 -11.12
C LEU A 23 8.06 1.14 -12.03
N ALA A 24 8.96 0.16 -12.06
CA ALA A 24 10.15 0.17 -12.91
C ALA A 24 9.89 -0.37 -14.33
N SER A 25 8.69 -0.90 -14.60
CA SER A 25 8.36 -1.51 -15.88
C SER A 25 7.72 -0.51 -16.85
N ASP A 26 7.74 -0.84 -18.14
CA ASP A 26 7.08 -0.07 -19.20
C ASP A 26 5.56 0.08 -18.97
N THR A 27 4.96 -0.78 -18.14
CA THR A 27 3.51 -0.74 -17.87
C THR A 27 3.08 0.47 -17.03
N SER A 28 4.03 1.18 -16.41
CA SER A 28 3.77 2.39 -15.62
C SER A 28 4.45 3.65 -16.19
N ASP A 29 4.78 3.68 -17.49
CA ASP A 29 5.53 4.77 -18.15
C ASP A 29 4.96 6.19 -17.91
N TYR A 30 3.64 6.32 -17.75
CA TYR A 30 2.99 7.61 -17.50
C TYR A 30 2.70 7.91 -16.02
N VAL A 31 3.19 7.08 -15.10
CA VAL A 31 2.99 7.24 -13.65
C VAL A 31 4.22 7.91 -13.03
N ILE A 32 4.21 9.24 -13.02
CA ILE A 32 5.35 10.06 -12.56
C ILE A 32 4.92 11.02 -11.43
N GLY A 33 5.85 11.31 -10.51
CA GLY A 33 5.66 12.34 -9.48
C GLY A 33 4.71 11.96 -8.34
N THR A 34 4.40 10.66 -8.21
CA THR A 34 3.47 10.14 -7.20
C THR A 34 4.18 9.25 -6.18
N THR A 35 3.58 9.12 -5.00
CA THR A 35 3.95 8.13 -3.99
C THR A 35 2.94 6.98 -4.04
N LEU A 36 3.41 5.77 -4.33
CA LEU A 36 2.58 4.57 -4.29
C LEU A 36 2.63 3.96 -2.88
N PHE A 37 1.53 4.04 -2.13
CA PHE A 37 1.43 3.42 -0.81
C PHE A 37 1.10 1.93 -0.93
N VAL A 38 1.91 1.10 -0.28
CA VAL A 38 1.73 -0.35 -0.16
C VAL A 38 1.81 -0.71 1.33
N ASP A 39 0.78 -0.35 2.08
CA ASP A 39 0.79 -0.33 3.54
C ASP A 39 -0.39 -1.10 4.18
N GLY A 40 -1.16 -1.83 3.37
CA GLY A 40 -2.36 -2.54 3.83
C GLY A 40 -3.48 -1.62 4.34
N GLY A 41 -3.45 -0.33 3.96
CA GLY A 41 -4.46 0.68 4.30
C GLY A 41 -4.13 1.53 5.54
N MET A 42 -2.91 1.47 6.06
CA MET A 42 -2.52 2.21 7.27
C MET A 42 -2.73 3.73 7.16
N MET A 43 -2.54 4.31 5.98
CA MET A 43 -2.76 5.74 5.75
C MET A 43 -4.23 6.17 5.64
N LEU A 44 -5.18 5.22 5.66
CA LEU A 44 -6.61 5.53 5.55
C LEU A 44 -7.29 5.80 6.89
N TYR A 45 -6.51 6.21 7.91
CA TYR A 45 -6.99 6.45 9.28
C TYR A 45 -7.83 5.28 9.84
N PRO A 46 -7.20 4.12 10.15
CA PRO A 46 -7.89 2.91 10.57
C PRO A 46 -8.82 3.07 11.78
N SER A 47 -8.60 4.10 12.61
CA SER A 47 -9.46 4.45 13.74
C SER A 47 -10.89 4.83 13.36
N PHE A 48 -11.14 5.26 12.12
CA PHE A 48 -12.47 5.69 11.65
C PHE A 48 -13.24 4.58 10.92
N ARG A 49 -12.77 3.33 10.98
CA ARG A 49 -13.35 2.19 10.25
C ARG A 49 -14.83 1.94 10.56
N GLU A 50 -15.29 2.31 11.76
CA GLU A 50 -16.66 2.08 12.25
C GLU A 50 -17.56 3.33 12.18
N GLY A 51 -17.14 4.39 11.48
CA GLY A 51 -17.97 5.58 11.26
C GLY A 51 -17.62 6.82 12.11
N GLY A 52 -16.55 6.76 12.91
CA GLY A 52 -16.04 7.88 13.72
C GLY A 52 -16.57 7.90 15.14
#